data_AF-A0A6J4H945-F1
#
_entry.id   AF-A0A6J4H945-F1
#
_cell.length_a   1.000
_cell.length_b   1.000
_cell.length_c   1.000
_cell.angle_alpha   90.00
_cell.angle_beta   90.00
_cell.angle_gamma   90.00
#
_symmetry.space_group_name_H-M   'P 1'
#
loop_
_entity.id
_entity.type
_entity.pdbx_description
1 polymer ?
#
loop_
_entity_poly.entity_id
_entity_poly.type
_entity_poly.pdbx_seq_one_letter_code
_entity_poly.pdbx_strand_id
1 'polypeptide(L)'
;MWHGPVADLVGGRIPVGVTLYGYESLDAVVEFKRRYDAGAPVHSAFIYVERGATMPQGLTASDVFVAVPDGGSAVQAARELVDAGVSLIELYGDLDLREAAAVVAAVEGRAAVGTVSFGRPASA
;
A
#
# COMPACT_ATOMS: atom_id res chain seq x y z
N MET A 1 0.30 -20.19 1.20
CA MET A 1 0.87 -18.90 0.79
C MET A 1 1.32 -19.02 -0.66
N TRP A 2 0.87 -18.14 -1.56
CA TRP A 2 1.09 -18.26 -3.01
C TRP A 2 2.45 -17.76 -3.50
N HIS A 3 3.13 -16.91 -2.71
CA HIS A 3 4.35 -16.23 -3.14
C HIS A 3 5.55 -17.17 -3.37
N GLY A 4 5.65 -18.30 -2.66
CA GLY A 4 6.73 -19.29 -2.85
C GLY A 4 6.73 -19.92 -4.26
N PRO A 5 5.62 -20.57 -4.67
CA PRO A 5 5.49 -21.08 -6.03
C PRO A 5 5.72 -20.02 -7.13
N VAL A 6 5.31 -18.77 -6.89
CA VAL A 6 5.55 -17.67 -7.85
C VAL A 6 7.03 -17.29 -7.88
N ALA A 7 7.70 -17.20 -6.73
CA ALA A 7 9.14 -16.94 -6.64
C ALA A 7 9.97 -18.00 -7.39
N ASP A 8 9.61 -19.28 -7.25
CA ASP A 8 10.24 -20.39 -7.96
C ASP A 8 10.03 -20.26 -9.48
N LEU A 9 8.81 -19.94 -9.91
CA LEU A 9 8.48 -19.77 -11.33
C LEU A 9 9.27 -18.63 -11.99
N VAL A 10 9.41 -17.49 -11.29
CA VAL A 10 10.14 -16.33 -11.83
C VAL A 10 11.64 -16.50 -11.76
N GLY A 11 12.15 -17.40 -10.90
CA GLY A 11 13.57 -17.74 -10.81
C GLY A 11 14.47 -16.52 -10.58
N GLY A 12 14.02 -15.57 -9.77
CA GLY A 12 14.76 -14.33 -9.47
C GLY A 12 14.81 -13.28 -10.59
N ARG A 13 14.15 -13.50 -11.74
CA ARG A 13 14.11 -12.52 -12.84
C ARG A 13 13.37 -11.23 -12.48
N ILE A 14 12.38 -11.34 -11.59
CA ILE A 14 11.63 -10.22 -11.04
C ILE A 14 11.49 -10.40 -9.52
N PRO A 15 11.57 -9.32 -8.73
CA PRO A 15 11.28 -9.38 -7.29
C PRO A 15 9.84 -9.82 -7.04
N VAL A 16 9.63 -10.73 -6.08
CA VAL A 16 8.31 -11.14 -5.61
C VAL A 16 8.17 -10.71 -4.15
N GLY A 17 7.20 -9.84 -3.91
CA GLY A 17 6.91 -9.31 -2.58
C GLY A 17 5.60 -9.86 -2.00
N VAL A 18 5.40 -9.60 -0.71
CA VAL A 18 4.14 -9.82 0.01
C VAL A 18 3.76 -8.53 0.72
N THR A 19 2.50 -8.09 0.58
CA THR A 19 1.99 -6.98 1.39
C THR A 19 1.69 -7.47 2.80
N LEU A 20 2.26 -6.80 3.80
CA LEU A 20 2.07 -7.08 5.21
C LEU A 20 1.29 -5.93 5.86
N TYR A 21 0.47 -6.26 6.85
CA TYR A 21 -0.33 -5.29 7.60
C TYR A 21 0.11 -5.30 9.06
N GLY A 22 0.35 -4.10 9.61
CA GLY A 22 0.61 -3.91 11.04
C GLY A 22 -0.65 -4.11 11.88
N TYR A 23 -0.49 -4.17 13.21
CA TYR A 23 -1.62 -4.31 14.14
C TYR A 23 -2.62 -3.15 14.00
N GLU A 24 -2.11 -1.96 13.72
CA GLU A 24 -2.85 -0.72 13.48
C GLU A 24 -3.83 -0.82 12.30
N SER A 25 -3.59 -1.77 11.39
CA SER A 25 -4.41 -1.97 10.17
C SER A 25 -5.33 -3.19 10.25
N LEU A 26 -5.27 -4.02 11.30
CA LEU A 26 -5.96 -5.32 11.32
C LEU A 26 -7.49 -5.18 11.26
N ASP A 27 -8.07 -4.29 12.06
CA ASP A 27 -9.52 -4.10 12.05
C ASP A 27 -10.00 -3.52 10.71
N ALA A 28 -9.25 -2.55 10.16
CA ALA A 28 -9.58 -1.91 8.90
C ALA A 28 -9.46 -2.88 7.71
N VAL A 29 -8.45 -3.76 7.68
CA VAL A 29 -8.28 -4.73 6.59
C VAL A 29 -9.32 -5.85 6.67
N VAL A 30 -9.70 -6.26 7.88
CA VAL A 30 -10.81 -7.20 8.10
C VAL A 30 -12.13 -6.59 7.59
N GLU A 31 -12.40 -5.33 7.91
CA GLU A 31 -13.60 -4.65 7.43
C GLU A 31 -13.61 -4.47 5.92
N PHE A 32 -12.49 -4.06 5.32
CA PHE A 32 -12.32 -3.99 3.87
C PHE A 32 -12.65 -5.32 3.21
N LYS A 33 -12.05 -6.42 3.71
CA LYS A 33 -12.26 -7.77 3.17
C LYS A 33 -13.72 -8.21 3.28
N ARG A 34 -14.35 -7.96 4.44
CA ARG A 34 -15.76 -8.27 4.67
C ARG A 34 -16.67 -7.57 3.66
N ARG A 35 -16.44 -6.27 3.41
CA ARG A 35 -17.21 -5.49 2.44
C ARG A 35 -16.99 -5.97 1.01
N TYR A 36 -15.74 -6.25 0.65
CA TYR A 36 -15.39 -6.82 -0.66
C TYR A 36 -16.13 -8.14 -0.91
N ASP A 37 -16.10 -9.07 0.05
CA ASP A 37 -16.77 -10.38 -0.07
C ASP A 37 -18.29 -10.26 -0.16
N ALA A 38 -18.86 -9.22 0.47
CA ALA A 38 -20.29 -8.91 0.39
C ALA A 38 -20.68 -8.21 -0.93
N GLY A 39 -19.72 -7.92 -1.82
CA GLY A 39 -19.94 -7.17 -3.06
C GLY A 39 -20.25 -5.69 -2.82
N ALA A 40 -19.97 -5.17 -1.63
CA ALA A 40 -20.14 -3.75 -1.34
C ALA A 40 -19.03 -2.94 -2.04
N PRO A 41 -19.33 -1.70 -2.48
CA PRO A 41 -18.30 -0.82 -3.03
C PRO A 41 -17.17 -0.60 -2.02
N VAL A 42 -15.93 -0.82 -2.44
CA VAL A 42 -14.71 -0.54 -1.68
C VAL A 42 -13.71 0.12 -2.60
N HIS A 43 -12.92 1.04 -2.06
CA HIS A 43 -11.87 1.73 -2.79
C HIS A 43 -10.52 1.43 -2.14
N SER A 44 -9.54 1.12 -2.99
CA SER A 44 -8.16 0.85 -2.61
C SER A 44 -7.21 1.68 -3.47
N ALA A 45 -6.10 2.11 -2.89
CA ALA A 45 -5.05 2.81 -3.61
C ALA A 45 -3.66 2.22 -3.31
N PHE A 46 -2.76 2.35 -4.28
CA PHE A 46 -1.39 1.89 -4.24
C PHE A 46 -0.48 3.10 -4.40
N ILE A 47 0.19 3.50 -3.32
CA ILE A 47 1.13 4.63 -3.34
C ILE A 47 2.52 4.06 -3.59
N TYR A 48 3.23 4.62 -4.57
CA TYR A 48 4.60 4.21 -4.87
C TYR A 48 5.51 5.41 -5.09
N VAL A 49 6.77 5.30 -4.64
CA VAL A 49 7.75 6.37 -4.84
C VAL A 49 8.33 6.27 -6.26
N GLU A 50 8.19 7.36 -7.00
CA GLU A 50 8.83 7.57 -8.30
C GLU A 50 9.66 8.85 -8.22
N ARG A 51 10.98 8.70 -8.13
CA ARG A 51 11.89 9.85 -7.99
C ARG A 51 11.80 10.73 -9.24
N GLY A 52 11.37 11.97 -9.07
CA GLY A 52 11.14 12.93 -10.15
C GLY A 52 9.67 13.10 -10.54
N ALA A 53 8.76 12.32 -9.96
CA ALA A 53 7.33 12.60 -10.04
C ALA A 53 7.01 13.96 -9.39
N THR A 54 5.90 14.56 -9.80
CA THR A 54 5.31 15.68 -9.08
C THR A 54 4.24 15.15 -8.16
N MET A 55 4.06 15.79 -7.00
CA MET A 55 2.97 15.42 -6.09
C MET A 55 1.62 15.63 -6.81
N PRO A 56 0.81 14.57 -6.99
CA PRO A 56 -0.52 14.71 -7.59
C PRO A 56 -1.43 15.56 -6.69
N GLN A 57 -2.46 16.17 -7.29
CA GLN A 57 -3.41 17.03 -6.59
C GLN A 57 -4.83 16.57 -6.87
N GLY A 58 -5.69 16.65 -5.86
CA GLY A 58 -7.12 16.38 -6.03
C GLY A 58 -7.41 14.91 -6.25
N LEU A 59 -6.71 14.05 -5.51
CA LEU A 59 -6.90 12.59 -5.59
C LEU A 59 -8.33 12.20 -5.22
N THR A 60 -8.81 11.16 -5.87
CA THR A 60 -10.15 10.59 -5.73
C THR A 60 -10.09 9.11 -5.40
N ALA A 61 -11.22 8.52 -5.01
CA ALA A 61 -11.32 7.09 -4.76
C ALA A 61 -11.17 6.20 -6.02
N SER A 62 -11.12 6.81 -7.21
CA SER A 62 -10.86 6.11 -8.48
C SER A 62 -9.37 6.04 -8.82
N ASP A 63 -8.53 6.78 -8.10
CA ASP A 63 -7.08 6.79 -8.30
C ASP A 63 -6.46 5.57 -7.63
N VAL A 64 -6.29 4.52 -8.44
CA VAL A 64 -5.81 3.22 -7.95
C VAL A 64 -4.29 3.21 -7.77
N PHE A 65 -3.52 3.87 -8.63
CA PHE A 65 -2.05 3.94 -8.53
C PHE A 65 -1.61 5.40 -8.44
N VAL A 66 -0.85 5.73 -7.40
CA VAL A 66 -0.45 7.10 -7.07
C VAL A 66 1.06 7.18 -6.96
N ALA A 67 1.69 7.76 -7.98
CA ALA A 67 3.11 8.07 -7.98
C ALA A 67 3.38 9.28 -7.08
N VAL A 68 4.34 9.18 -6.17
CA VAL A 68 4.76 10.30 -5.31
C VAL A 68 6.27 10.48 -5.35
N PRO A 69 6.80 11.71 -5.17
CA PRO A 69 8.24 11.94 -5.23
C PRO A 69 9.02 11.40 -4.02
N ASP A 70 8.38 11.34 -2.84
CA ASP A 70 9.02 10.99 -1.57
C ASP A 70 8.00 10.55 -0.49
N GLY A 71 8.49 10.11 0.67
CA GLY A 71 7.63 9.68 1.79
C GLY A 71 6.77 10.78 2.39
N GLY A 72 7.20 12.05 2.36
CA GLY A 72 6.36 13.17 2.80
C GLY A 72 5.13 13.33 1.90
N SER A 73 5.32 13.16 0.60
CA SER A 73 4.26 13.15 -0.41
C SER A 73 3.36 11.93 -0.30
N ALA A 74 3.90 10.77 0.09
CA ALA A 74 3.09 9.59 0.41
C ALA A 74 2.11 9.86 1.58
N VAL A 75 2.57 10.56 2.63
CA VAL A 75 1.72 10.98 3.75
C VAL A 75 0.61 11.92 3.30
N GLN A 76 0.93 12.89 2.45
CA GLN A 76 -0.08 13.80 1.91
C GLN A 76 -1.11 13.05 1.05
N ALA A 77 -0.64 12.19 0.13
CA ALA A 77 -1.51 11.41 -0.74
C ALA A 77 -2.46 10.52 0.07
N ALA A 78 -1.95 9.87 1.13
CA ALA A 78 -2.77 9.04 2.00
C ALA A 78 -3.91 9.81 2.66
N ARG A 79 -3.68 11.06 3.09
CA ARG A 79 -4.74 11.92 3.65
C ARG A 79 -5.81 12.23 2.61
N GLU A 80 -5.40 12.69 1.42
CA GLU A 80 -6.33 13.02 0.33
C GLU A 80 -7.17 11.80 -0.09
N LEU A 81 -6.54 10.64 -0.20
CA LEU A 81 -7.22 9.39 -0.59
C LEU A 81 -8.24 8.94 0.46
N VAL A 82 -7.89 8.99 1.75
CA VAL A 82 -8.83 8.64 2.81
C VAL A 82 -9.99 9.62 2.88
N ASP A 83 -9.72 10.92 2.71
CA ASP A 83 -10.78 11.94 2.63
C ASP A 83 -11.71 11.72 1.42
N ALA A 84 -11.17 11.16 0.33
CA ALA A 84 -11.94 10.74 -0.84
C ALA A 84 -12.70 9.41 -0.65
N GLY A 85 -12.49 8.68 0.45
CA GLY A 85 -13.19 7.44 0.77
C GLY A 85 -12.43 6.15 0.45
N VAL A 86 -11.11 6.23 0.20
CA VAL A 86 -10.25 5.05 0.13
C VAL A 86 -10.15 4.41 1.52
N SER A 87 -10.34 3.08 1.55
CA SER A 87 -10.39 2.29 2.79
C SER A 87 -9.24 1.28 2.92
N LEU A 88 -8.39 1.17 1.89
CA LEU A 88 -7.17 0.37 1.89
C LEU A 88 -6.09 1.09 1.07
N ILE A 89 -4.91 1.23 1.65
CA ILE A 89 -3.73 1.83 1.02
C ILE A 89 -2.58 0.84 1.12
N GLU A 90 -1.95 0.48 0.01
CA GLU A 90 -0.68 -0.26 0.05
C GLU A 90 0.49 0.61 -0.42
N LEU A 91 1.63 0.43 0.25
CA LEU A 91 2.85 1.19 0.05
C LEU A 91 3.88 0.35 -0.72
N TYR A 92 4.31 0.87 -1.87
CA TYR A 92 5.29 0.28 -2.77
C TYR A 92 6.47 1.23 -3.02
N GLY A 93 7.54 0.72 -3.63
CA GLY A 93 8.66 1.55 -4.12
C GLY A 93 9.55 2.13 -3.02
N ASP A 94 10.08 1.27 -2.13
CA ASP A 94 11.15 1.64 -1.19
C ASP A 94 10.81 2.67 -0.09
N LEU A 95 9.53 2.80 0.30
CA LEU A 95 9.18 3.51 1.53
C LEU A 95 9.75 2.76 2.75
N ASP A 96 10.51 3.47 3.58
CA ASP A 96 11.11 2.88 4.79
C ASP A 96 10.08 2.74 5.93
N LEU A 97 10.48 2.10 7.03
CA LEU A 97 9.58 1.87 8.16
C LEU A 97 9.13 3.16 8.86
N ARG A 98 9.93 4.25 8.82
CA ARG A 98 9.55 5.54 9.41
C ARG A 98 8.53 6.23 8.53
N GLU A 99 8.72 6.19 7.22
CA GLU A 99 7.78 6.74 6.24
C GLU A 99 6.45 5.98 6.27
N ALA A 100 6.49 4.65 6.30
CA ALA A 100 5.29 3.82 6.46
C ALA A 100 4.55 4.13 7.77
N ALA A 101 5.26 4.26 8.90
CA ALA A 101 4.66 4.63 10.17
C ALA A 101 4.02 6.03 10.12
N ALA A 102 4.61 6.98 9.41
CA ALA A 102 4.03 8.30 9.22
C ALA A 102 2.73 8.24 8.41
N VAL A 103 2.66 7.38 7.39
CA VAL A 103 1.42 7.14 6.64
C VAL A 103 0.35 6.50 7.53
N VAL A 104 0.70 5.46 8.30
CA VAL A 104 -0.23 4.82 9.25
C VAL A 104 -0.80 5.84 10.23
N ALA A 105 0.04 6.73 10.77
CA ALA A 105 -0.42 7.79 11.66
C ALA A 105 -1.37 8.77 10.96
N ALA A 106 -1.11 9.10 9.69
CA ALA A 106 -1.89 10.08 8.94
C ALA A 106 -3.27 9.58 8.51
N VAL A 107 -3.46 8.27 8.37
CA VAL A 107 -4.77 7.70 8.03
C VAL A 107 -5.70 7.56 9.24
N GLU A 108 -5.16 7.61 10.47
CA GLU A 108 -5.92 7.57 11.73
C GLU A 108 -6.91 6.38 11.81
N GLY A 109 -6.52 5.23 11.28
CA GLY A 109 -7.34 4.01 11.25
C GLY A 109 -8.53 4.03 10.29
N ARG A 110 -8.72 5.11 9.53
CA ARG A 110 -9.81 5.23 8.53
C ARG A 110 -9.60 4.36 7.29
N ALA A 111 -8.36 3.96 7.04
CA ALA A 111 -7.98 3.00 6.01
C ALA A 111 -6.94 2.02 6.56
N ALA A 112 -6.97 0.78 6.07
CA ALA A 112 -5.89 -0.17 6.32
C ALA A 112 -4.66 0.25 5.51
N VAL A 113 -3.48 0.25 6.14
CA VAL A 113 -2.20 0.51 5.47
C VAL A 113 -1.36 -0.75 5.46
N GLY A 114 -0.98 -1.20 4.27
CA GLY A 114 -0.09 -2.33 4.05
C GLY A 114 1.25 -1.91 3.46
N THR A 115 2.33 -2.61 3.80
CA THR A 115 3.66 -2.37 3.23
C THR A 115 4.13 -3.60 2.48
N VAL A 116 4.70 -3.41 1.28
CA VAL A 116 5.33 -4.53 0.58
C VAL A 116 6.66 -4.90 1.25
N SER A 117 6.81 -6.19 1.53
CA SER A 117 8.07 -6.79 1.96
C SER A 117 8.55 -7.75 0.89
N PHE A 118 9.81 -7.66 0.53
CA PHE A 118 10.46 -8.59 -0.40
C PHE A 118 11.21 -9.66 0.37
N GLY A 119 11.11 -10.90 -0.09
CA GLY A 119 11.94 -11.98 0.43
C GLY A 119 13.42 -11.65 0.24
N ARG A 120 14.26 -12.03 1.20
CA ARG A 120 15.71 -11.96 1.02
C ARG A 120 16.08 -12.92 -0.12
N PRO A 121 16.93 -12.55 -1.08
CA PRO A 121 17.43 -13.51 -2.05
C PRO A 121 18.05 -14.69 -1.31
N ALA A 122 17.76 -15.92 -1.74
CA ALA A 122 18.42 -17.09 -1.19
C ALA A 122 19.93 -16.90 -1.38
N SER A 123 20.70 -16.97 -0.29
CA SER A 123 22.15 -16.94 -0.36
C SER A 123 22.60 -18.07 -1.29
N ALA A 124 23.37 -17.73 -2.33
CA ALA A 124 24.01 -18.70 -3.20
C ALA A 124 25.08 -19.50 -2.44
#